data_AF-A0A852W0K3-F1
#
_entry.id   AF-A0A852W0K3-F1
#
_cell.length_a   1.000
_cell.length_b   1.000
_cell.length_c   1.000
_cell.angle_alpha   90.00
_cell.angle_beta   90.00
_cell.angle_gamma   90.00
#
_symmetry.space_group_name_H-M   'P 1'
#
loop_
_entity.id
_entity.type
_entity.pdbx_description
1 polymer ?
#
loop_
_entity_poly.entity_id
_entity_poly.type
_entity_poly.pdbx_seq_one_letter_code
_entity_poly.pdbx_strand_id
1 'polypeptide(L)' 'MIVCNCAVVGDKQIADAAAAGATTLSQVCASTGAGRDCGACVFSVRRILCDTVEAEGPQDSFPTVAEVERAAS' A
#
# COMPACT_ATOMS: atom_id res chain seq x y z
N MET A 1 6.97 -12.47 10.12
CA MET A 1 7.26 -13.47 9.06
C MET A 1 8.01 -12.79 7.92
N ILE A 2 9.01 -13.46 7.34
CA ILE A 2 9.63 -13.01 6.08
C ILE A 2 8.70 -13.34 4.91
N VAL A 3 8.37 -12.33 4.12
CA VAL A 3 7.48 -12.41 2.96
C VAL A 3 8.28 -12.43 1.66
N CYS A 4 9.35 -11.63 1.57
CA CYS A 4 10.28 -11.62 0.44
C CYS A 4 11.66 -12.12 0.89
N ASN A 5 12.11 -13.27 0.36
CA ASN A 5 13.43 -13.81 0.68
C ASN A 5 14.57 -13.03 -0.01
N CYS A 6 14.38 -12.58 -1.25
CA CYS A 6 15.43 -11.87 -2.01
C CYS A 6 15.87 -10.56 -1.35
N ALA A 7 14.91 -9.79 -0.82
CA ALA A 7 15.15 -8.50 -0.19
C ALA A 7 15.06 -8.54 1.35
N VAL A 8 14.84 -9.73 1.93
CA VAL A 8 14.68 -9.95 3.38
C VAL A 8 13.64 -8.99 3.98
N VAL A 9 12.45 -8.96 3.38
CA VAL A 9 11.33 -8.09 3.81
C VAL A 9 10.28 -8.91 4.52
N GLY A 10 9.90 -8.49 5.73
CA GLY A 10 8.81 -9.08 6.51
C GLY A 10 7.47 -8.36 6.41
N ASP A 11 6.42 -9.00 6.91
CA ASP A 11 5.05 -8.42 6.95
C ASP A 11 5.00 -7.07 7.68
N LYS A 12 5.71 -6.93 8.81
CA LYS A 12 5.77 -5.67 9.54
C LYS A 12 6.33 -4.53 8.71
N GLN A 13 7.36 -4.76 7.89
CA GLN A 13 7.92 -3.72 7.02
C GLN A 13 6.92 -3.32 5.91
N ILE A 14 6.08 -4.25 5.45
CA ILE A 14 5.01 -3.96 4.50
C ILE A 14 3.92 -3.13 5.18
N ALA A 15 3.52 -3.49 6.40
CA ALA A 15 2.55 -2.73 7.18
C ALA A 15 3.06 -1.33 7.55
N ASP A 16 4.34 -1.20 7.94
CA ASP A 16 4.97 0.09 8.22
C ASP A 16 5.01 0.97 6.95
N ALA A 17 5.21 0.38 5.76
CA ALA A 17 5.11 1.10 4.49
C ALA A 17 3.68 1.58 4.18
N ALA A 18 2.67 0.76 4.50
CA ALA A 18 1.26 1.15 4.36
C ALA A 18 0.90 2.30 5.32
N ALA A 19 1.31 2.21 6.58
CA ALA A 19 1.14 3.27 7.59
C ALA A 19 1.90 4.57 7.22
N ALA A 20 2.99 4.47 6.46
CA ALA A 20 3.71 5.61 5.89
C ALA A 20 3.03 6.20 4.63
N GLY A 21 1.87 5.67 4.22
CA GLY A 21 1.05 6.20 3.12
C GLY A 21 1.17 5.45 1.79
N ALA A 22 1.83 4.28 1.75
CA ALA A 22 1.81 3.46 0.54
C ALA A 22 0.43 2.82 0.35
N THR A 23 -0.32 3.25 -0.65
CA THR A 23 -1.66 2.74 -0.99
C THR A 23 -1.66 1.80 -2.20
N THR A 24 -0.50 1.63 -2.84
CA THR A 24 -0.35 0.78 -4.01
C THR A 24 0.78 -0.23 -3.84
N LEU A 25 0.63 -1.39 -4.48
CA LEU A 25 1.69 -2.41 -4.52
C LEU A 25 3.02 -1.83 -5.04
N SER A 26 2.97 -0.99 -6.08
CA SER A 26 4.17 -0.36 -6.65
C SER A 26 4.90 0.53 -5.64
N GLN A 27 4.18 1.29 -4.81
CA GLN A 27 4.77 2.11 -3.75
C GLN A 27 5.42 1.23 -2.68
N VAL A 28 4.74 0.16 -2.23
CA VAL A 28 5.33 -0.80 -1.28
C VAL A 28 6.59 -1.45 -1.85
N CYS A 29 6.56 -1.91 -3.11
CA CYS A 29 7.74 -2.49 -3.77
C CYS A 29 8.87 -1.46 -3.94
N ALA A 30 8.56 -0.16 -4.06
CA ALA A 30 9.56 0.90 -4.13
C ALA A 30 10.20 1.21 -2.78
N SER A 31 9.41 1.26 -1.70
CA SER A 31 9.91 1.61 -0.37
C SER A 31 10.60 0.46 0.34
N THR A 32 10.15 -0.78 0.12
CA THR A 32 10.66 -1.97 0.83
C THR A 32 11.64 -2.80 0.02
N GLY A 33 11.64 -2.68 -1.32
CA GLY A 33 12.40 -3.55 -2.22
C GLY A 33 11.77 -4.92 -2.47
N ALA A 34 10.65 -5.28 -1.81
CA ALA A 34 9.96 -6.54 -2.06
C ALA A 34 9.47 -6.64 -3.51
N GLY A 35 9.50 -7.85 -4.08
CA GLY A 35 8.98 -8.12 -5.44
C GLY A 35 9.82 -7.57 -6.60
N ARG A 36 10.99 -6.96 -6.34
CA ARG A 36 11.87 -6.37 -7.36
C ARG A 36 12.83 -7.35 -8.06
N ASP A 37 12.97 -8.57 -7.51
CA ASP A 37 13.90 -9.59 -8.00
C ASP A 37 13.16 -10.78 -8.65
N CYS A 38 12.93 -11.89 -7.94
CA CYS A 38 12.26 -13.07 -8.51
C CYS A 38 10.72 -12.96 -8.62
N GLY A 39 10.10 -11.96 -7.98
CA GLY A 39 8.66 -11.71 -8.03
C GLY A 39 7.75 -12.68 -7.25
N ALA A 40 8.26 -13.79 -6.71
CA ALA A 40 7.43 -14.83 -6.07
C ALA A 40 6.57 -14.34 -4.89
N CYS A 41 7.01 -13.28 -4.20
CA CYS A 41 6.31 -12.70 -3.05
C CYS A 41 5.19 -11.71 -3.42
N VAL A 42 5.06 -11.29 -4.69
CA VAL A 42 4.23 -10.14 -5.10
C VAL A 42 2.76 -10.27 -4.66
N PHE A 43 2.15 -11.45 -4.80
CA PHE A 43 0.77 -11.67 -4.38
C PHE A 43 0.61 -11.63 -2.85
N SER A 44 1.58 -12.16 -2.11
CA SER A 44 1.59 -12.10 -0.64
C SER A 44 1.73 -10.66 -0.14
N VAL A 45 2.59 -9.86 -0.78
CA VAL A 45 2.74 -8.42 -0.47
C VAL A 45 1.43 -7.69 -0.73
N ARG A 46 0.78 -7.93 -1.88
CA ARG A 46 -0.53 -7.32 -2.20
C ARG A 46 -1.60 -7.69 -1.18
N ARG A 47 -1.65 -8.96 -0.75
CA ARG A 47 -2.61 -9.41 0.26
C ARG A 47 -2.42 -8.65 1.57
N ILE A 48 -1.19 -8.59 2.08
CA ILE A 48 -0.87 -7.88 3.33
C ILE A 48 -1.24 -6.40 3.21
N LEU A 49 -0.91 -5.75 2.09
CA LEU A 49 -1.28 -4.36 1.86
C LEU A 49 -2.82 -4.16 1.89
N CYS A 50 -3.58 -5.06 1.27
CA CYS A 50 -5.04 -5.03 1.28
C CYS A 50 -5.58 -5.19 2.70
N ASP A 51 -5.09 -6.19 3.42
CA ASP A 51 -5.48 -6.47 4.81
C ASP A 51 -5.18 -5.27 5.73
N THR A 52 -4.11 -4.48 5.45
CA THR A 52 -3.78 -3.29 6.23
C THR A 52 -4.65 -2.07 5.92
N VAL A 53 -5.02 -1.84 4.65
CA VAL A 53 -5.87 -0.68 4.30
C VAL A 53 -7.33 -0.87 4.70
N GLU A 54 -7.78 -2.10 4.95
CA GLU A 54 -9.12 -2.35 5.48
C GLU A 54 -9.24 -2.02 6.98
N ALA A 55 -8.11 -1.96 7.70
CA ALA A 55 -8.08 -1.59 9.12
C ALA A 55 -8.13 -0.07 9.37
N GLU A 56 -7.76 0.73 8.36
CA GLU A 56 -7.79 2.19 8.41
C GLU A 56 -8.68 2.69 7.27
N GLY A 57 -9.92 3.08 7.59
CA GLY A 57 -10.91 3.47 6.59
C GLY A 57 -10.39 4.55 5.60
N PRO A 58 -10.94 4.63 4.37
CA PRO A 58 -10.39 5.48 3.32
C PRO A 58 -10.28 6.95 3.74
N GLN A 59 -9.05 7.46 3.85
CA GLN A 59 -8.74 8.89 4.01
C GLN A 59 -8.44 9.53 2.65
N ASP A 60 -9.02 9.04 1.55
CA ASP A 60 -9.16 9.85 0.36
C ASP A 60 -10.41 10.70 0.56
N SER A 61 -10.21 11.93 1.03
CA SER A 61 -11.22 12.97 0.92
C SER A 61 -11.36 13.31 -0.57
N PHE A 62 -12.04 12.42 -1.31
CA PHE A 62 -12.60 12.78 -2.60
C PHE A 62 -13.53 13.97 -2.35
N PRO A 63 -13.35 15.11 -3.03
CA PRO A 63 -14.30 16.20 -2.91
C PRO A 63 -15.68 15.66 -3.26
N THR A 64 -16.62 15.84 -2.35
CA THR A 64 -18.01 15.45 -2.62
C THR A 64 -18.48 16.20 -3.87
N VAL A 65 -19.46 15.65 -4.58
CA VAL A 65 -20.04 16.32 -5.76
C VAL A 65 -20.42 17.78 -5.47
N ALA A 66 -20.86 18.07 -4.23
CA ALA A 66 -21.20 19.40 -3.76
C ALA A 66 -19.99 20.35 -3.59
N GLU A 67 -18.79 19.83 -3.39
CA GLU A 67 -17.55 20.60 -3.27
C GLU A 67 -16.98 20.96 -4.65
N VAL A 68 -17.11 20.04 -5.62
CA VAL A 68 -16.79 20.29 -7.04
C VAL A 68 -17.70 21.38 -7.63
N GLU A 69 -19.00 21.34 -7.32
CA GLU A 69 -19.97 22.33 -7.82
C GLU A 69 -19.71 23.76 -7.29
N ARG A 70 -19.23 23.89 -6.04
CA ARG A 70 -18.92 25.21 -5.44
C ARG A 70 -17.67 25.87 -6.03
N ALA A 71 -16.67 25.08 -6.45
CA ALA A 71 -15.43 25.62 -7.03
C ALA A 71 -15.61 26.12 -8.47
N ALA A 72 -16.72 25.76 -9.12
CA ALA A 72 -17.04 26.12 -10.50
C ALA A 72 -17.90 27.40 -10.63
N SER A 73 -18.29 28.03 -9.51
CA SER A 73 -19.03 29.31 -9.45
C SER A 73 -18.12 30.45 -9.00
#